data_AF-A0A507BE18-F1
#
_entry.id   AF-A0A507BE18-F1
#
_cell.length_a   1.000
_cell.length_b   1.000
_cell.length_c   1.000
_cell.angle_alpha   90.00
_cell.angle_beta   90.00
_cell.angle_gamma   90.00
#
_symmetry.space_group_name_H-M   'P 1'
#
loop_
_entity.id
_entity.type
_entity.pdbx_description
1 polymer ?
#
loop_
_entity_poly.entity_id
_entity_poly.type
_entity_poly.pdbx_seq_one_letter_code
_entity_poly.pdbx_strand_id
1 'polypeptide(L)'
;MSPHAVKGDAVVGSDAPREKGRATPDTIKVGCIAMVEKEGVPRRAEILSIKETRSGRQFYCNFDNFNKRLDEWVPTARIDFEQDVEWPNPDKDKPKDKSKKASTQSKRPQVSKKAQKRPQPGKREQSVASEAGTPHPWTEFVESQTPLKTPADEFQEKATPGETSATPAGDEMDVDDEDTDQKKSRQPSFSREDEIEKLRTSGSMTQNPTEVSRIRNISKVQFGKYDLYPWYFSPYPEAFNAEDMIYICEFCLGYYGDIKSFTRHRQKCTLQHPPGNEIYRDANVSFYEIDGRRQRTWCRNLCLLSKMFLDHKTLYYDVDPFLFYVMTHRDEKGNHLTGYFSKEKESAEGYNLACILTLPQFQRKGYGRVLIQFSYELSKIEGKLGSPEKPLSDLGLLSYRQYWTENIVDLLVGFNERDEKCSIETIAASLAMTTQDVEHTLQAMKMQVYHKNEHKIVIPEALLVAREKSKAKVRKIVEPERIQWKPPVFTAASRTWGW
;
A
#
# COMPACT_ATOMS: atom_id res chain seq x y z
N MET A 1 21.19 -41.11 -20.81
CA MET A 1 19.76 -40.87 -20.57
C MET A 1 19.62 -39.46 -20.05
N SER A 2 19.15 -38.54 -20.89
CA SER A 2 18.93 -37.13 -20.55
C SER A 2 17.74 -37.00 -19.60
N PRO A 3 17.77 -36.12 -18.59
CA PRO A 3 16.58 -35.79 -17.84
C PRO A 3 15.71 -34.84 -18.68
N HIS A 4 14.47 -35.26 -18.91
CA HIS A 4 13.44 -34.44 -19.54
C HIS A 4 13.12 -33.22 -18.66
N ALA A 5 13.40 -32.02 -19.19
CA ALA A 5 12.87 -30.78 -18.66
C ALA A 5 11.37 -30.70 -18.93
N VAL A 6 10.59 -30.56 -17.87
CA VAL A 6 9.15 -30.25 -17.92
C VAL A 6 8.98 -28.88 -18.57
N LYS A 7 8.38 -28.84 -19.75
CA LYS A 7 7.94 -27.60 -20.41
C LYS A 7 6.73 -27.04 -19.64
N GLY A 8 6.99 -26.13 -18.71
CA GLY A 8 5.99 -25.13 -18.34
C GLY A 8 6.03 -24.01 -19.39
N ASP A 9 4.88 -23.59 -19.90
CA ASP A 9 4.80 -22.46 -20.82
C ASP A 9 5.39 -21.21 -20.16
N ALA A 10 6.30 -20.53 -20.87
CA ALA A 10 6.90 -19.29 -20.39
C ALA A 10 5.84 -18.18 -20.40
N VAL A 11 5.55 -17.59 -19.25
CA VAL A 11 4.53 -16.54 -19.09
C VAL A 11 5.13 -15.14 -19.30
N VAL A 12 6.44 -15.01 -19.15
CA VAL A 12 7.19 -13.76 -19.30
C VAL A 12 7.84 -13.66 -20.68
N GLY A 13 7.60 -12.55 -21.37
CA GLY A 13 7.93 -12.36 -22.78
C GLY A 13 6.76 -12.63 -23.72
N SER A 14 6.88 -12.16 -24.96
CA SER A 14 5.91 -12.43 -26.02
C SER A 14 6.11 -13.83 -26.61
N ASP A 15 5.05 -14.54 -27.01
CA ASP A 15 5.09 -15.85 -27.69
C ASP A 15 5.87 -15.88 -29.02
N ALA A 16 6.32 -14.72 -29.51
CA ALA A 16 7.14 -14.62 -30.71
C ALA A 16 8.60 -15.00 -30.41
N PRO A 17 9.29 -15.71 -31.31
CA PRO A 17 10.71 -16.01 -31.15
C PRO A 17 11.51 -14.70 -31.03
N ARG A 18 12.30 -14.59 -29.95
CA ARG A 18 13.20 -13.48 -29.66
C ARG A 18 14.63 -13.87 -30.02
N GLU A 19 15.43 -12.92 -30.52
CA GLU A 19 16.84 -13.15 -30.82
C GLU A 19 17.62 -13.42 -29.53
N LYS A 20 18.43 -14.48 -29.52
CA LYS A 20 19.32 -14.83 -28.42
C LYS A 20 20.72 -14.33 -28.69
N GLY A 21 21.36 -13.72 -27.71
CA GLY A 21 22.77 -13.37 -27.81
C GLY A 21 23.38 -12.97 -26.47
N ARG A 22 24.70 -12.94 -26.41
CA ARG A 22 25.43 -12.54 -25.19
C ARG A 22 25.20 -11.07 -24.90
N ALA A 23 24.78 -10.77 -23.67
CA ALA A 23 24.75 -9.42 -23.13
C ALA A 23 25.91 -9.18 -22.17
N THR A 24 26.26 -7.92 -22.01
CA THR A 24 27.12 -7.42 -20.94
C THR A 24 26.28 -6.47 -20.08
N PRO A 25 26.74 -6.13 -18.85
CA PRO A 25 26.05 -5.16 -17.99
C PRO A 25 25.75 -3.82 -18.68
N ASP A 26 26.54 -3.44 -19.69
CA ASP A 26 26.40 -2.19 -20.44
C ASP A 26 25.46 -2.31 -21.64
N THR A 27 25.40 -3.48 -22.28
CA THR A 27 24.61 -3.68 -23.52
C THR A 27 23.18 -4.13 -23.26
N ILE A 28 22.88 -4.65 -22.08
CA ILE A 28 21.53 -5.11 -21.72
C ILE A 28 20.52 -3.95 -21.71
N LYS A 29 19.31 -4.20 -22.24
CA LYS A 29 18.27 -3.19 -22.45
C LYS A 29 16.97 -3.56 -21.74
N VAL A 30 16.11 -2.55 -21.52
CA VAL A 30 14.73 -2.77 -21.08
C VAL A 30 14.00 -3.63 -22.12
N GLY A 31 13.25 -4.63 -21.66
CA GLY A 31 12.56 -5.63 -22.48
C GLY A 31 13.38 -6.91 -22.72
N CYS A 32 14.66 -6.95 -22.32
CA CYS A 32 15.47 -8.18 -22.39
C CYS A 32 14.98 -9.22 -21.38
N ILE A 33 15.07 -10.50 -21.73
CA ILE A 33 14.87 -11.60 -20.80
C ILE A 33 16.21 -12.27 -20.52
N ALA A 34 16.55 -12.36 -19.25
CA ALA A 34 17.80 -12.93 -18.77
C ALA A 34 17.54 -13.93 -17.65
N MET A 35 18.53 -14.77 -17.35
CA MET A 35 18.52 -15.61 -16.16
C MET A 35 18.99 -14.76 -14.97
N VAL A 36 18.13 -14.66 -13.96
CA VAL A 36 18.35 -13.84 -12.78
C VAL A 36 18.19 -14.72 -11.54
N GLU A 37 19.18 -14.69 -10.67
CA GLU A 37 19.15 -15.42 -9.41
C GLU A 37 18.09 -14.84 -8.49
N LYS A 38 17.16 -15.66 -7.99
CA LYS A 38 16.15 -15.31 -6.99
C LYS A 38 16.10 -16.39 -5.92
N GLU A 39 16.30 -15.99 -4.66
CA GLU A 39 16.34 -16.90 -3.51
C GLU A 39 17.37 -18.04 -3.70
N GLY A 40 18.51 -17.76 -4.32
CA GLY A 40 19.56 -18.75 -4.59
C GLY A 40 19.35 -19.61 -5.84
N VAL A 41 18.26 -19.41 -6.59
CA VAL A 41 17.93 -20.20 -7.78
C VAL A 41 17.89 -19.30 -9.02
N PRO A 42 18.61 -19.63 -10.11
CA PRO A 42 18.53 -18.88 -11.36
C PRO A 42 17.15 -19.08 -12.00
N ARG A 43 16.45 -17.98 -12.29
CA ARG A 43 15.11 -17.98 -12.90
C ARG A 43 15.06 -17.02 -14.08
N ARG A 44 14.26 -17.36 -15.07
CA ARG A 44 14.03 -16.51 -16.24
C ARG A 44 13.25 -15.26 -15.82
N ALA A 45 13.72 -14.07 -16.19
CA ALA A 45 13.09 -12.81 -15.81
C ALA A 45 13.22 -11.74 -16.91
N GLU A 46 12.16 -10.95 -17.11
CA GLU A 46 12.17 -9.79 -18.01
C GLU A 46 12.61 -8.53 -17.27
N ILE A 47 13.52 -7.79 -17.89
CA ILE A 47 14.03 -6.52 -17.37
C ILE A 47 13.06 -5.42 -17.78
N LEU A 48 12.32 -4.90 -16.81
CA LEU A 48 11.32 -3.85 -17.02
C LEU A 48 11.88 -2.44 -16.87
N SER A 49 12.98 -2.27 -16.13
CA SER A 49 13.62 -0.98 -15.93
C SER A 49 15.08 -1.14 -15.55
N ILE A 50 15.89 -0.12 -15.84
CA ILE A 50 17.30 -0.06 -15.49
C ILE A 50 17.55 1.28 -14.81
N LYS A 51 18.19 1.26 -13.64
CA LYS A 51 18.61 2.48 -12.93
C LYS A 51 20.08 2.39 -12.54
N GLU A 52 20.72 3.54 -12.47
CA GLU A 52 22.07 3.69 -11.92
C GLU A 52 21.97 4.12 -10.46
N THR A 53 22.63 3.38 -9.59
CA THR A 53 22.72 3.63 -8.14
C THR A 53 24.17 3.77 -7.73
N ARG A 54 24.42 4.19 -6.48
CA ARG A 54 25.79 4.30 -5.95
C ARG A 54 26.55 2.97 -5.95
N SER A 55 25.87 1.83 -5.75
CA SER A 55 26.49 0.50 -5.84
C SER A 55 26.68 -0.04 -7.26
N GLY A 56 26.23 0.71 -8.28
CA GLY A 56 26.29 0.31 -9.69
C GLY A 56 24.90 0.21 -10.33
N ARG A 57 24.81 -0.57 -11.41
CA ARG A 57 23.58 -0.73 -12.19
C ARG A 57 22.62 -1.69 -11.50
N GLN A 58 21.36 -1.28 -11.35
CA GLN A 58 20.28 -2.13 -10.86
C GLN A 58 19.21 -2.33 -11.93
N PHE A 59 18.60 -3.52 -11.93
CA PHE A 59 17.63 -3.96 -12.92
C PHE A 59 16.33 -4.33 -12.21
N TYR A 60 15.21 -3.77 -12.65
CA TYR A 60 13.89 -4.14 -12.13
C TYR A 60 13.37 -5.32 -12.92
N CYS A 61 13.26 -6.47 -12.28
CA CYS A 61 13.01 -7.75 -12.95
C CYS A 61 11.62 -8.31 -12.60
N ASN A 62 10.86 -8.70 -13.62
CA ASN A 62 9.67 -9.53 -13.48
C ASN A 62 10.02 -10.98 -13.76
N PHE A 63 9.79 -11.84 -12.77
CA PHE A 63 10.19 -13.25 -12.82
C PHE A 63 9.09 -14.12 -13.41
N ASP A 64 9.49 -15.09 -14.23
CA ASP A 64 8.57 -16.01 -14.88
C ASP A 64 7.77 -16.83 -13.87
N ASN A 65 6.46 -16.94 -14.09
CA ASN A 65 5.51 -17.56 -13.16
C ASN A 65 5.41 -16.91 -11.76
N PHE A 66 5.90 -15.68 -11.58
CA PHE A 66 5.67 -14.89 -10.37
C PHE A 66 4.64 -13.78 -10.58
N ASN A 67 3.85 -13.54 -9.54
CA ASN A 67 2.98 -12.36 -9.48
C ASN A 67 3.85 -11.08 -9.55
N LYS A 68 3.46 -10.10 -10.38
CA LYS A 68 4.14 -8.80 -10.56
C LYS A 68 4.42 -8.04 -9.24
N ARG A 69 3.68 -8.35 -8.17
CA ARG A 69 3.98 -7.83 -6.82
C ARG A 69 5.29 -8.36 -6.22
N LEU A 70 5.89 -9.39 -6.80
CA LEU A 70 7.14 -10.01 -6.38
C LEU A 70 8.32 -9.58 -7.26
N ASP A 71 8.10 -8.61 -8.13
CA ASP A 71 9.16 -7.92 -8.87
C ASP A 71 10.08 -7.21 -7.89
N GLU A 72 11.37 -7.16 -8.20
CA GLU A 72 12.38 -6.56 -7.34
C GLU A 72 13.50 -5.92 -8.16
N TRP A 73 14.21 -4.99 -7.55
CA TRP A 73 15.47 -4.47 -8.07
C TRP A 73 16.59 -5.43 -7.72
N VAL A 74 17.30 -5.92 -8.73
CA VAL A 74 18.46 -6.79 -8.59
C VAL A 74 19.73 -6.06 -9.01
N PRO A 75 20.86 -6.22 -8.30
CA PRO A 75 22.16 -5.75 -8.75
C PRO A 75 22.67 -6.57 -9.94
N THR A 76 23.61 -6.01 -10.71
CA THR A 76 24.29 -6.69 -11.83
C THR A 76 24.80 -8.10 -11.47
N ALA A 77 25.30 -8.29 -10.25
CA ALA A 77 25.86 -9.57 -9.80
C ALA A 77 24.84 -10.74 -9.76
N ARG A 78 23.53 -10.45 -9.70
CA ARG A 78 22.46 -11.46 -9.69
C ARG A 78 22.00 -11.85 -11.09
N ILE A 79 22.50 -11.20 -12.14
CA ILE A 79 22.17 -11.53 -13.53
C ILE A 79 23.27 -12.42 -14.09
N ASP A 80 22.88 -13.58 -14.61
CA ASP A 80 23.79 -14.48 -15.31
C ASP A 80 24.00 -13.97 -16.74
N PHE A 81 25.19 -13.41 -16.99
CA PHE A 81 25.64 -12.97 -18.31
C PHE A 81 26.45 -14.05 -19.07
N GLU A 82 26.66 -15.23 -18.47
CA GLU A 82 27.28 -16.36 -19.17
C GLU A 82 26.27 -17.02 -20.12
N GLN A 83 24.99 -16.97 -19.78
CA GLN A 83 23.90 -17.43 -20.63
C GLN A 83 23.45 -16.36 -21.63
N ASP A 84 23.01 -16.81 -22.81
CA ASP A 84 22.44 -15.91 -23.82
C ASP A 84 21.14 -15.27 -23.30
N VAL A 85 21.04 -13.95 -23.45
CA VAL A 85 19.81 -13.22 -23.16
C VAL A 85 18.93 -13.15 -24.41
N GLU A 86 17.62 -13.07 -24.20
CA GLU A 86 16.67 -12.84 -25.28
C GLU A 86 16.41 -11.34 -25.42
N TRP A 87 16.69 -10.79 -26.60
CA TRP A 87 16.54 -9.36 -26.87
C TRP A 87 15.08 -8.99 -27.19
N PRO A 88 14.65 -7.76 -26.84
CA PRO A 88 13.32 -7.27 -27.19
C PRO A 88 13.17 -7.14 -28.71
N ASN A 89 12.02 -7.55 -29.25
CA ASN A 89 11.75 -7.44 -30.68
C ASN A 89 11.52 -5.97 -31.09
N PRO A 90 12.18 -5.47 -32.14
CA PRO A 90 12.21 -4.05 -32.49
C PRO A 90 10.87 -3.44 -32.94
N ASP A 91 9.84 -4.25 -33.19
CA ASP A 91 8.60 -3.81 -33.86
C ASP A 91 7.38 -3.59 -32.96
N LYS A 92 7.48 -3.75 -31.62
CA LYS A 92 6.33 -3.47 -30.72
C LYS A 92 6.60 -2.50 -29.57
N ASP A 93 7.86 -2.23 -29.20
CA ASP A 93 8.19 -1.37 -28.05
C ASP A 93 8.81 0.00 -28.45
N LYS A 94 8.32 0.61 -29.53
CA LYS A 94 8.52 2.05 -29.71
C LYS A 94 7.49 2.81 -28.86
N PRO A 95 7.89 3.78 -28.01
CA PRO A 95 6.92 4.73 -27.49
C PRO A 95 6.23 5.39 -28.67
N LYS A 96 4.89 5.47 -28.65
CA LYS A 96 4.09 6.15 -29.68
C LYS A 96 4.47 7.63 -29.72
N ASP A 97 5.48 7.94 -30.51
CA ASP A 97 5.91 9.30 -30.76
C ASP A 97 4.86 10.00 -31.64
N LYS A 98 4.51 11.24 -31.26
CA LYS A 98 3.41 12.01 -31.83
C LYS A 98 3.65 12.24 -33.33
N SER A 99 2.87 11.58 -34.17
CA SER A 99 2.82 11.91 -35.59
C SER A 99 2.14 13.28 -35.77
N LYS A 100 2.97 14.29 -36.02
CA LYS A 100 2.55 15.56 -36.63
C LYS A 100 1.92 15.24 -38.00
N LYS A 101 0.61 15.35 -38.12
CA LYS A 101 -0.03 15.52 -39.43
C LYS A 101 0.28 16.93 -39.94
N ALA A 102 1.17 17.00 -40.92
CA ALA A 102 1.30 18.13 -41.81
C ALA A 102 0.06 18.18 -42.72
N SER A 103 -0.65 19.31 -42.74
CA SER A 103 -1.62 19.64 -43.79
C SER A 103 -1.11 20.86 -44.56
N THR A 104 -1.04 20.66 -45.87
CA THR A 104 -0.51 21.52 -46.93
C THR A 104 -1.27 22.85 -47.09
N GLN A 105 -0.53 23.92 -47.37
CA GLN A 105 -1.02 25.26 -47.72
C GLN A 105 -1.61 25.31 -49.15
N SER A 106 -2.67 26.10 -49.32
CA SER A 106 -2.96 26.82 -50.58
C SER A 106 -3.31 28.29 -50.26
N LYS A 107 -2.93 29.21 -51.16
CA LYS A 107 -2.73 30.67 -50.94
C LYS A 107 -3.86 31.57 -51.50
N ARG A 108 -4.19 32.62 -50.72
CA ARG A 108 -4.49 34.07 -51.04
C ARG A 108 -5.80 34.47 -51.76
N PRO A 109 -6.26 35.77 -51.71
CA PRO A 109 -5.63 37.02 -51.23
C PRO A 109 -6.46 37.94 -50.25
N GLN A 110 -5.87 39.09 -49.87
CA GLN A 110 -6.25 40.14 -48.88
C GLN A 110 -7.51 41.00 -49.18
N VAL A 111 -8.11 41.68 -48.17
CA VAL A 111 -8.16 43.17 -47.97
C VAL A 111 -9.13 43.67 -46.84
N SER A 112 -8.60 44.59 -45.98
CA SER A 112 -9.15 45.75 -45.20
C SER A 112 -10.06 45.72 -43.92
N LYS A 113 -9.53 46.39 -42.85
CA LYS A 113 -10.07 47.46 -41.92
C LYS A 113 -11.36 47.19 -41.10
N LYS A 114 -11.55 47.49 -39.79
CA LYS A 114 -11.30 48.65 -38.88
C LYS A 114 -11.60 48.17 -37.41
N ALA A 115 -10.79 48.45 -36.37
CA ALA A 115 -10.85 49.55 -35.38
C ALA A 115 -11.81 49.41 -34.16
N GLN A 116 -11.27 49.33 -32.92
CA GLN A 116 -11.67 49.99 -31.63
C GLN A 116 -10.84 49.39 -30.45
N LYS A 117 -9.77 50.04 -29.91
CA LYS A 117 -9.68 50.93 -28.72
C LYS A 117 -10.42 50.40 -27.46
N ARG A 118 -9.91 50.33 -26.21
CA ARG A 118 -8.72 50.81 -25.43
C ARG A 118 -8.90 50.21 -23.97
N PRO A 119 -8.20 50.62 -22.88
CA PRO A 119 -6.79 50.44 -22.47
C PRO A 119 -6.58 49.73 -21.09
N GLN A 120 -5.32 49.36 -20.79
CA GLN A 120 -4.76 49.27 -19.41
C GLN A 120 -4.48 50.68 -18.84
N PRO A 121 -4.32 50.82 -17.51
CA PRO A 121 -3.02 51.32 -17.04
C PRO A 121 -2.49 50.56 -15.82
N GLY A 122 -1.17 50.58 -15.68
CA GLY A 122 -0.45 50.05 -14.52
C GLY A 122 0.29 51.12 -13.70
N LYS A 123 1.17 50.61 -12.82
CA LYS A 123 2.12 51.25 -11.88
C LYS A 123 1.47 51.68 -10.55
N ARG A 124 1.85 51.17 -9.36
CA ARG A 124 3.12 50.97 -8.61
C ARG A 124 3.27 52.06 -7.53
N GLU A 125 3.32 51.65 -6.25
CA GLU A 125 4.11 52.21 -5.12
C GLU A 125 3.95 51.28 -3.89
N GLN A 126 5.01 50.57 -3.45
CA GLN A 126 5.80 50.75 -2.19
C GLN A 126 4.95 50.74 -0.90
N SER A 127 5.13 49.90 0.12
CA SER A 127 6.28 49.43 0.92
C SER A 127 5.73 48.33 1.88
N VAL A 128 6.45 47.39 2.51
CA VAL A 128 7.42 47.47 3.61
C VAL A 128 8.02 46.07 3.80
N ALA A 129 9.28 46.00 4.21
CA ALA A 129 10.04 44.79 4.50
C ALA A 129 9.62 44.09 5.81
N SER A 130 9.72 42.77 5.84
CA SER A 130 10.06 42.02 7.06
C SER A 130 10.74 40.71 6.66
N GLU A 131 12.03 40.64 6.97
CA GLU A 131 12.93 39.50 6.83
C GLU A 131 12.56 38.37 7.80
N ALA A 132 12.62 37.12 7.32
CA ALA A 132 12.96 35.93 8.09
C ALA A 132 13.19 34.76 7.12
N GLY A 133 14.29 34.82 6.36
CA GLY A 133 14.78 33.67 5.60
C GLY A 133 15.42 32.66 6.55
N THR A 134 14.85 31.46 6.65
CA THR A 134 15.48 30.35 7.39
C THR A 134 16.19 29.45 6.36
N PRO A 135 17.49 29.12 6.53
CA PRO A 135 18.26 28.48 5.46
C PRO A 135 17.99 26.97 5.35
N HIS A 136 17.82 26.52 4.12
CA HIS A 136 17.93 25.12 3.71
C HIS A 136 19.39 24.66 3.83
N PRO A 137 19.72 23.57 4.55
CA PRO A 137 21.11 23.23 4.81
C PRO A 137 21.55 21.99 4.01
N TRP A 138 21.75 22.09 2.69
CA TRP A 138 22.49 21.05 1.96
C TRP A 138 23.20 21.60 0.71
N THR A 139 24.35 22.24 0.91
CA THR A 139 25.42 22.37 -0.10
C THR A 139 26.78 22.63 0.57
N GLU A 140 27.81 21.93 0.07
CA GLU A 140 29.27 22.22 0.08
C GLU A 140 30.26 21.46 1.00
N PHE A 141 31.38 21.05 0.33
CA PHE A 141 32.68 20.47 0.73
C PHE A 141 32.78 18.96 1.06
N VAL A 142 33.44 18.05 0.29
CA VAL A 142 34.68 17.95 -0.55
C VAL A 142 35.97 17.58 0.21
N GLU A 143 36.47 16.37 -0.13
CA GLU A 143 37.83 15.77 -0.15
C GLU A 143 38.78 15.80 1.07
N SER A 144 39.30 14.63 1.46
CA SER A 144 40.67 14.18 1.12
C SER A 144 41.17 12.94 1.90
N GLN A 145 41.76 12.00 1.13
CA GLN A 145 42.97 11.17 1.35
C GLN A 145 43.01 9.94 2.29
N THR A 146 43.36 8.81 1.64
CA THR A 146 44.00 7.53 2.03
C THR A 146 45.49 7.70 2.44
N PRO A 147 46.35 6.67 2.69
CA PRO A 147 46.20 5.19 2.89
C PRO A 147 47.01 4.62 4.11
N LEU A 148 46.94 3.31 4.39
CA LEU A 148 48.07 2.36 4.69
C LEU A 148 47.49 1.01 5.23
N LYS A 149 47.63 -0.11 4.51
CA LYS A 149 48.69 -1.18 4.53
C LYS A 149 48.41 -2.36 5.49
N THR A 150 48.52 -3.55 4.91
CA THR A 150 48.39 -4.96 5.37
C THR A 150 49.57 -5.42 6.28
N PRO A 151 49.56 -6.61 6.94
CA PRO A 151 49.73 -7.98 6.36
C PRO A 151 48.77 -9.06 6.96
N ALA A 152 48.24 -10.03 6.19
CA ALA A 152 48.78 -11.36 5.83
C ALA A 152 48.93 -12.36 7.00
N ASP A 153 48.17 -13.47 7.00
CA ASP A 153 48.72 -14.84 7.01
C ASP A 153 47.64 -15.93 6.80
N GLU A 154 48.09 -16.99 6.14
CA GLU A 154 47.40 -18.19 5.66
C GLU A 154 47.03 -19.18 6.78
N PHE A 155 46.05 -20.06 6.58
CA PHE A 155 46.19 -21.52 6.78
C PHE A 155 44.95 -22.30 6.28
N GLN A 156 45.22 -23.53 5.86
CA GLN A 156 44.41 -24.41 5.04
C GLN A 156 43.86 -25.62 5.85
N GLU A 157 42.83 -26.27 5.29
CA GLU A 157 42.38 -27.68 5.48
C GLU A 157 41.22 -28.06 6.44
N LYS A 158 40.13 -28.50 5.76
CA LYS A 158 39.40 -29.79 5.82
C LYS A 158 38.50 -30.22 7.01
N ALA A 159 37.32 -30.69 6.57
CA ALA A 159 36.54 -31.88 6.95
C ALA A 159 35.18 -31.65 7.66
N THR A 160 34.16 -32.21 7.00
CA THR A 160 32.72 -32.40 7.27
C THR A 160 32.45 -33.60 8.22
N PRO A 161 31.20 -34.06 8.47
CA PRO A 161 29.88 -33.41 8.70
C PRO A 161 29.11 -33.98 9.93
N GLY A 162 27.96 -33.39 10.27
CA GLY A 162 26.91 -34.03 11.10
C GLY A 162 25.72 -33.08 11.30
N GLU A 163 24.59 -33.33 10.62
CA GLU A 163 23.29 -33.75 11.21
C GLU A 163 22.51 -32.60 11.89
N THR A 164 21.22 -32.34 11.69
CA THR A 164 20.02 -33.09 11.28
C THR A 164 18.90 -32.06 10.99
N SER A 165 17.89 -32.40 10.17
CA SER A 165 16.47 -32.30 10.60
C SER A 165 15.54 -32.80 9.50
N ALA A 166 14.75 -33.80 9.86
CA ALA A 166 13.82 -34.54 9.02
C ALA A 166 12.47 -33.82 8.81
N THR A 167 11.89 -34.04 7.64
CA THR A 167 10.46 -33.89 7.28
C THR A 167 9.63 -35.06 7.83
N PRO A 168 8.30 -34.92 7.96
CA PRO A 168 7.39 -35.53 6.97
C PRO A 168 6.23 -34.58 6.57
N ALA A 169 5.91 -34.44 5.27
CA ALA A 169 4.97 -35.25 4.47
C ALA A 169 3.49 -34.98 4.84
N GLY A 170 2.78 -34.36 3.89
CA GLY A 170 1.34 -34.07 3.95
C GLY A 170 0.56 -35.03 3.06
N ASP A 171 -0.63 -35.38 3.51
CA ASP A 171 -1.61 -36.18 2.78
C ASP A 171 -2.48 -35.29 1.89
N GLU A 172 -2.58 -35.71 0.62
CA GLU A 172 -3.54 -35.25 -0.38
C GLU A 172 -4.85 -36.06 -0.25
N MET A 173 -6.00 -35.42 -0.45
CA MET A 173 -7.26 -36.13 -0.71
C MET A 173 -7.95 -35.54 -1.93
N ASP A 174 -8.13 -36.42 -2.91
CA ASP A 174 -8.92 -36.33 -4.14
C ASP A 174 -10.40 -36.04 -3.89
N VAL A 175 -11.05 -35.42 -4.87
CA VAL A 175 -12.51 -35.22 -4.92
C VAL A 175 -13.03 -35.86 -6.21
N ASP A 176 -13.75 -36.97 -6.08
CA ASP A 176 -14.49 -37.61 -7.16
C ASP A 176 -15.82 -36.87 -7.43
N ASP A 177 -16.12 -36.77 -8.72
CA ASP A 177 -17.31 -36.18 -9.35
C ASP A 177 -18.31 -37.32 -9.66
N GLU A 178 -19.52 -37.27 -9.11
CA GLU A 178 -20.65 -38.03 -9.63
C GLU A 178 -21.90 -37.16 -9.74
N ASP A 179 -22.37 -37.08 -10.99
CA ASP A 179 -23.54 -36.39 -11.50
C ASP A 179 -24.84 -37.12 -11.09
N THR A 180 -25.83 -36.37 -10.58
CA THR A 180 -27.24 -36.76 -10.70
C THR A 180 -28.14 -35.53 -10.85
N ASP A 181 -28.79 -35.51 -12.01
CA ASP A 181 -29.65 -34.49 -12.58
C ASP A 181 -31.01 -34.36 -11.84
N GLN A 182 -31.38 -33.16 -11.39
CA GLN A 182 -32.79 -32.78 -11.17
C GLN A 182 -33.02 -31.26 -11.18
N LYS A 183 -33.66 -30.79 -12.27
CA LYS A 183 -34.19 -29.44 -12.55
C LYS A 183 -34.95 -28.80 -11.37
N LYS A 184 -34.56 -27.57 -10.98
CA LYS A 184 -35.49 -26.50 -10.50
C LYS A 184 -34.89 -25.09 -10.57
N SER A 185 -35.58 -24.23 -11.32
CA SER A 185 -35.63 -22.75 -11.33
C SER A 185 -34.37 -21.93 -11.01
N ARG A 186 -33.82 -21.29 -12.06
CA ARG A 186 -32.87 -20.16 -12.04
C ARG A 186 -33.30 -19.06 -11.05
N GLN A 187 -32.60 -18.93 -9.93
CA GLN A 187 -32.25 -17.61 -9.38
C GLN A 187 -30.87 -17.21 -9.95
N PRO A 188 -30.59 -15.92 -10.18
CA PRO A 188 -29.24 -15.53 -10.57
C PRO A 188 -28.30 -15.91 -9.42
N SER A 189 -27.37 -16.82 -9.69
CA SER A 189 -26.30 -17.14 -8.77
C SER A 189 -25.49 -15.86 -8.56
N PHE A 190 -25.56 -15.31 -7.34
CA PHE A 190 -24.67 -14.26 -6.89
C PHE A 190 -23.23 -14.76 -6.99
N SER A 191 -22.48 -14.31 -8.00
CA SER A 191 -21.06 -14.61 -8.13
C SER A 191 -20.28 -13.71 -7.17
N ARG A 192 -19.28 -14.29 -6.51
CA ARG A 192 -18.43 -13.59 -5.52
C ARG A 192 -17.57 -12.53 -6.20
N GLU A 193 -17.32 -12.72 -7.49
CA GLU A 193 -16.51 -11.91 -8.39
C GLU A 193 -17.25 -10.61 -8.78
N ASP A 194 -18.53 -10.68 -9.16
CA ASP A 194 -19.33 -9.50 -9.54
C ASP A 194 -19.52 -8.53 -8.36
N GLU A 195 -19.55 -9.05 -7.13
CA GLU A 195 -19.65 -8.24 -5.92
C GLU A 195 -18.33 -7.51 -5.61
N ILE A 196 -17.19 -8.18 -5.80
CA ILE A 196 -15.86 -7.56 -5.70
C ILE A 196 -15.75 -6.42 -6.72
N GLU A 197 -16.27 -6.62 -7.93
CA GLU A 197 -16.28 -5.59 -8.97
C GLU A 197 -17.21 -4.42 -8.62
N LYS A 198 -18.42 -4.66 -8.12
CA LYS A 198 -19.35 -3.59 -7.68
C LYS A 198 -18.78 -2.72 -6.56
N LEU A 199 -18.11 -3.32 -5.56
CA LEU A 199 -17.46 -2.58 -4.48
C LEU A 199 -16.18 -1.84 -4.94
N ARG A 200 -15.52 -2.32 -6.00
CA ARG A 200 -14.41 -1.62 -6.65
C ARG A 200 -14.86 -0.48 -7.57
N THR A 201 -16.05 -0.55 -8.15
CA THR A 201 -16.47 0.32 -9.28
C THR A 201 -17.26 1.56 -8.86
N SER A 202 -17.76 1.63 -7.61
CA SER A 202 -18.55 2.79 -7.14
C SER A 202 -17.74 4.08 -6.92
N GLY A 203 -16.42 4.03 -7.04
CA GLY A 203 -15.53 5.21 -7.11
C GLY A 203 -14.69 5.11 -8.37
N SER A 204 -14.54 6.22 -9.10
CA SER A 204 -13.74 6.24 -10.33
C SER A 204 -12.29 5.91 -10.03
N MET A 205 -11.93 4.63 -10.21
CA MET A 205 -10.56 4.15 -10.40
C MET A 205 -10.00 4.88 -11.62
N THR A 206 -9.43 6.06 -11.41
CA THR A 206 -8.73 6.80 -12.46
C THR A 206 -7.48 6.00 -12.83
N GLN A 207 -7.65 5.11 -13.81
CA GLN A 207 -6.56 4.49 -14.54
C GLN A 207 -5.87 5.58 -15.36
N ASN A 208 -4.90 6.27 -14.77
CA ASN A 208 -3.64 6.64 -15.42
C ASN A 208 -2.74 7.43 -14.45
N PRO A 209 -2.07 6.76 -13.51
CA PRO A 209 -0.76 7.23 -13.12
C PRO A 209 0.24 6.71 -14.18
N THR A 210 1.00 7.63 -14.76
CA THR A 210 2.06 7.44 -15.77
C THR A 210 2.82 6.10 -15.61
N GLU A 211 3.26 5.46 -16.70
CA GLU A 211 4.00 4.17 -16.69
C GLU A 211 5.16 4.15 -15.67
N VAL A 212 5.78 5.30 -15.42
CA VAL A 212 6.83 5.52 -14.40
C VAL A 212 6.37 5.17 -12.98
N SER A 213 5.09 5.40 -12.64
CA SER A 213 4.52 5.10 -11.30
C SER A 213 4.30 3.61 -11.04
N ARG A 214 4.34 2.76 -12.07
CA ARG A 214 4.19 1.30 -11.93
C ARG A 214 5.49 0.60 -11.58
N ILE A 215 6.62 1.29 -11.76
CA ILE A 215 7.96 0.79 -11.43
C ILE A 215 8.33 1.34 -10.06
N ARG A 216 8.75 0.47 -9.15
CA ARG A 216 9.20 0.88 -7.81
C ARG A 216 10.44 1.75 -7.96
N ASN A 217 10.51 2.89 -7.31
CA ASN A 217 11.73 3.72 -7.35
C ASN A 217 12.74 3.29 -6.27
N ILE A 218 12.25 2.97 -5.07
CA ILE A 218 13.07 2.62 -3.91
C ILE A 218 13.19 1.10 -3.80
N SER A 219 14.43 0.61 -3.70
CA SER A 219 14.73 -0.82 -3.62
C SER A 219 14.52 -1.36 -2.20
N LYS A 220 15.09 -0.68 -1.18
CA LYS A 220 15.11 -1.14 0.20
C LYS A 220 15.03 0.03 1.18
N VAL A 221 14.32 -0.17 2.29
CA VAL A 221 14.19 0.82 3.36
C VAL A 221 14.50 0.19 4.71
N GLN A 222 15.47 0.73 5.44
CA GLN A 222 15.67 0.37 6.84
C GLN A 222 14.68 1.15 7.71
N PHE A 223 13.83 0.43 8.45
CA PHE A 223 12.88 0.99 9.40
C PHE A 223 13.04 0.33 10.78
N GLY A 224 13.73 1.01 11.68
CA GLY A 224 14.11 0.45 12.98
C GLY A 224 15.00 -0.77 12.81
N LYS A 225 14.59 -1.91 13.37
CA LYS A 225 15.30 -3.20 13.23
C LYS A 225 14.91 -4.00 11.99
N TYR A 226 14.00 -3.49 11.16
CA TYR A 226 13.44 -4.21 10.03
C TYR A 226 13.88 -3.61 8.71
N ASP A 227 14.15 -4.48 7.74
CA ASP A 227 14.32 -4.11 6.35
C ASP A 227 12.98 -4.27 5.62
N LEU A 228 12.47 -3.16 5.08
CA LEU A 228 11.22 -3.11 4.34
C LEU A 228 11.50 -3.02 2.84
N TYR A 229 10.69 -3.76 2.08
CA TYR A 229 10.72 -3.80 0.62
C TYR A 229 9.45 -3.13 0.10
N PRO A 230 9.55 -1.92 -0.50
CA PRO A 230 8.40 -1.23 -1.09
C PRO A 230 7.66 -2.08 -2.11
N TRP A 231 6.34 -1.95 -2.17
CA TRP A 231 5.48 -2.65 -3.14
C TRP A 231 5.13 -1.75 -4.34
N TYR A 232 5.06 -0.45 -4.11
CA TYR A 232 4.65 0.55 -5.07
C TYR A 232 5.64 1.71 -5.11
N PHE A 233 5.58 2.49 -6.19
CA PHE A 233 6.25 3.78 -6.27
C PHE A 233 5.80 4.71 -5.13
N SER A 234 6.75 5.40 -4.51
CA SER A 234 6.48 6.50 -3.57
C SER A 234 7.30 7.73 -3.94
N PRO A 235 6.69 8.93 -4.01
CA PRO A 235 7.31 10.15 -4.51
C PRO A 235 8.25 10.80 -3.47
N TYR A 236 9.25 10.05 -2.99
CA TYR A 236 10.39 10.63 -2.29
C TYR A 236 11.20 11.52 -3.23
N PRO A 237 11.95 12.51 -2.71
CA PRO A 237 12.79 13.35 -3.54
C PRO A 237 13.74 12.52 -4.42
N GLU A 238 13.96 12.96 -5.66
CA GLU A 238 14.65 12.16 -6.68
C GLU A 238 16.08 11.74 -6.29
N ALA A 239 16.76 12.54 -5.46
CA ALA A 239 18.07 12.21 -4.90
C ALA A 239 18.10 10.85 -4.17
N PHE A 240 16.98 10.41 -3.61
CA PHE A 240 16.89 9.12 -2.92
C PHE A 240 16.65 7.93 -3.85
N ASN A 241 16.28 8.16 -5.12
CA ASN A 241 16.06 7.08 -6.09
C ASN A 241 17.37 6.39 -6.51
N ALA A 242 18.49 7.12 -6.45
CA ALA A 242 19.83 6.65 -6.73
C ALA A 242 20.48 5.89 -5.56
N GLU A 243 19.87 5.92 -4.37
CA GLU A 243 20.37 5.22 -3.20
C GLU A 243 19.91 3.76 -3.21
N ASP A 244 20.80 2.85 -2.79
CA ASP A 244 20.49 1.43 -2.65
C ASP A 244 19.53 1.15 -1.48
N MET A 245 19.63 1.99 -0.45
CA MET A 245 18.89 1.86 0.79
C MET A 245 18.58 3.25 1.37
N ILE A 246 17.33 3.44 1.80
CA ILE A 246 16.94 4.63 2.55
C ILE A 246 16.77 4.26 4.03
N TYR A 247 17.23 5.13 4.92
CA TYR A 247 17.09 4.99 6.36
C TYR A 247 15.95 5.86 6.87
N ILE A 248 14.95 5.28 7.51
CA ILE A 248 13.82 6.01 8.07
C ILE A 248 13.82 5.85 9.59
N CYS A 249 13.76 6.98 10.30
CA CYS A 249 13.64 6.99 11.76
C CYS A 249 12.25 6.51 12.19
N GLU A 250 12.19 5.49 13.04
CA GLU A 250 10.93 4.86 13.48
C GLU A 250 9.99 5.78 14.28
N PHE A 251 10.52 6.87 14.86
CA PHE A 251 9.73 7.80 15.67
C PHE A 251 9.33 9.06 14.91
N CYS A 252 10.28 9.79 14.32
CA CYS A 252 9.98 11.06 13.62
C CYS A 252 9.66 10.86 12.13
N LEU A 253 9.87 9.65 11.59
CA LEU A 253 9.69 9.29 10.19
C LEU A 253 10.60 10.08 9.22
N GLY A 254 11.63 10.76 9.72
CA GLY A 254 12.64 11.42 8.89
C GLY A 254 13.44 10.40 8.08
N TYR A 255 13.65 10.70 6.79
CA TYR A 255 14.32 9.84 5.82
C TYR A 255 15.72 10.37 5.47
N TYR A 256 16.67 9.45 5.29
CA TYR A 256 18.09 9.74 5.06
C TYR A 256 18.68 8.74 4.05
N GLY A 257 19.58 9.20 3.17
CA GLY A 257 20.26 8.33 2.20
C GLY A 257 21.51 7.68 2.79
N ASP A 258 22.23 8.42 3.64
CA ASP A 258 23.48 7.95 4.24
C ASP A 258 23.31 7.51 5.69
N ILE A 259 23.94 6.37 6.04
CA ILE A 259 23.97 5.85 7.41
C ILE A 259 24.62 6.82 8.41
N LYS A 260 25.62 7.61 7.99
CA LYS A 260 26.29 8.62 8.83
C LYS A 260 25.30 9.72 9.25
N SER A 261 24.54 10.24 8.28
CA SER A 261 23.51 11.27 8.52
C SER A 261 22.39 10.73 9.40
N PHE A 262 21.96 9.48 9.16
CA PHE A 262 20.97 8.81 9.99
C PHE A 262 21.44 8.61 11.43
N THR A 263 22.67 8.13 11.64
CA THR A 263 23.24 7.91 12.98
C THR A 263 23.33 9.21 13.77
N ARG A 264 23.79 10.29 13.14
CA ARG A 264 23.81 11.63 13.73
C ARG A 264 22.39 12.12 14.07
N HIS A 265 21.40 11.84 13.23
CA HIS A 265 20.01 12.14 13.55
C HIS A 265 19.53 11.34 14.77
N ARG A 266 19.78 10.03 14.84
CA ARG A 266 19.36 9.17 15.95
C ARG A 266 19.95 9.61 17.29
N GLN A 267 21.16 10.16 17.30
CA GLN A 267 21.76 10.76 18.50
C GLN A 267 21.09 12.06 18.96
N LYS A 268 20.45 12.81 18.04
CA LYS A 268 19.78 14.10 18.34
C LYS A 268 18.27 13.98 18.52
N CYS A 269 17.67 12.93 17.96
CA CYS A 269 16.22 12.74 17.98
C CYS A 269 15.75 12.39 19.39
N THR A 270 14.97 13.27 20.00
CA THR A 270 14.40 13.09 21.33
C THR A 270 13.04 12.39 21.30
N LEU A 271 12.46 12.20 20.11
CA LEU A 271 11.12 11.67 19.96
C LEU A 271 11.09 10.15 20.18
N GLN A 272 10.22 9.69 21.07
CA GLN A 272 10.04 8.27 21.42
C GLN A 272 8.62 7.76 21.18
N HIS A 273 7.74 8.60 20.63
CA HIS A 273 6.37 8.26 20.28
C HIS A 273 5.87 9.22 19.18
N PRO A 274 4.79 8.88 18.45
CA PRO A 274 4.20 9.79 17.48
C PRO A 274 3.82 11.15 18.11
N PRO A 275 4.02 12.29 17.40
CA PRO A 275 3.86 13.63 17.96
C PRO A 275 2.38 14.05 18.00
N GLY A 276 1.58 13.37 18.82
CA GLY A 276 0.15 13.60 18.98
C GLY A 276 -0.35 13.34 20.40
N ASN A 277 -1.65 13.45 20.59
CA ASN A 277 -2.28 13.14 21.87
C ASN A 277 -2.51 11.63 21.97
N GLU A 278 -2.07 10.99 23.05
CA GLU A 278 -2.42 9.59 23.35
C GLU A 278 -3.90 9.55 23.78
N ILE A 279 -4.77 9.00 22.92
CA ILE A 279 -6.23 8.96 23.14
C ILE A 279 -6.73 7.58 23.55
N TYR A 280 -5.87 6.56 23.47
CA TYR A 280 -6.17 5.21 23.91
C TYR A 280 -4.89 4.52 24.36
N ARG A 281 -4.99 3.81 25.47
CA ARG A 281 -3.88 3.03 26.01
C ARG A 281 -4.37 1.70 26.57
N ASP A 282 -3.81 0.63 26.05
CA ASP A 282 -3.90 -0.72 26.58
C ASP A 282 -2.50 -1.26 26.94
N ALA A 283 -2.45 -2.44 27.57
CA ALA A 283 -1.22 -3.17 27.86
C ALA A 283 -0.40 -3.43 26.59
N ASN A 284 -1.05 -3.68 25.45
CA ASN A 284 -0.37 -4.08 24.22
C ASN A 284 -0.12 -2.94 23.23
N VAL A 285 -1.07 -2.01 23.11
CA VAL A 285 -1.09 -0.99 22.05
C VAL A 285 -1.54 0.37 22.56
N SER A 286 -1.16 1.42 21.85
CA SER A 286 -1.59 2.79 22.15
C SER A 286 -1.90 3.53 20.86
N PHE A 287 -2.95 4.37 20.87
CA PHE A 287 -3.32 5.21 19.73
C PHE A 287 -3.02 6.67 20.00
N TYR A 288 -2.42 7.30 19.01
CA TYR A 288 -2.13 8.73 18.99
C TYR A 288 -2.98 9.42 17.93
N GLU A 289 -3.68 10.48 18.32
CA GLU A 289 -4.34 11.40 17.40
C GLU A 289 -3.38 12.50 16.99
N ILE A 290 -3.17 12.66 15.69
CA ILE A 290 -2.28 13.66 15.12
C ILE A 290 -3.04 14.48 14.09
N ASP A 291 -3.07 15.79 14.29
CA ASP A 291 -3.60 16.74 13.32
C ASP A 291 -2.54 17.03 12.25
N GLY A 292 -2.84 16.72 10.98
CA GLY A 292 -1.95 16.96 9.85
C GLY A 292 -1.56 18.43 9.67
N ARG A 293 -2.44 19.37 10.00
CA ARG A 293 -2.14 20.82 9.97
C ARG A 293 -1.13 21.22 11.05
N ARG A 294 -1.16 20.57 12.22
CA ARG A 294 -0.23 20.84 13.33
C ARG A 294 1.11 20.14 13.13
N GLN A 295 1.12 18.95 12.52
CA GLN A 295 2.31 18.10 12.37
C GLN A 295 2.63 17.78 10.90
N ARG A 296 2.69 18.81 10.05
CA ARG A 296 2.83 18.66 8.58
C ARG A 296 3.99 17.77 8.18
N THR A 297 5.18 18.01 8.72
CA THR A 297 6.38 17.24 8.35
C THR A 297 6.23 15.77 8.70
N TRP A 298 5.77 15.46 9.92
CA TRP A 298 5.60 14.09 10.36
C TRP A 298 4.52 13.36 9.55
N CYS A 299 3.39 14.01 9.29
CA CYS A 299 2.30 13.42 8.50
C CYS A 299 2.68 13.25 7.02
N ARG A 300 3.43 14.18 6.42
CA ARG A 300 3.97 14.03 5.06
C ARG A 300 4.91 12.82 4.98
N ASN A 301 5.80 12.68 5.95
CA ASN A 301 6.71 11.54 6.03
C ASN A 301 5.93 10.21 6.17
N LEU A 302 4.88 10.19 7.01
CA LEU A 302 3.99 9.04 7.12
C LEU A 302 3.28 8.72 5.80
N CYS A 303 2.81 9.73 5.08
CA CYS A 303 2.17 9.56 3.77
C CYS A 303 3.13 8.98 2.72
N LEU A 304 4.39 9.45 2.69
CA LEU A 304 5.43 8.91 1.81
C LEU A 304 5.77 7.45 2.17
N LEU A 305 5.90 7.14 3.46
CA LEU A 305 6.06 5.76 3.94
C LEU A 305 4.86 4.89 3.52
N SER A 306 3.64 5.40 3.68
CA SER A 306 2.44 4.66 3.35
C SER A 306 2.28 4.41 1.86
N LYS A 307 2.66 5.36 1.01
CA LYS A 307 2.56 5.24 -0.44
C LYS A 307 3.46 4.13 -1.00
N MET A 308 4.51 3.72 -0.29
CA MET A 308 5.31 2.54 -0.65
C MET A 308 4.51 1.23 -0.58
N PHE A 309 3.42 1.19 0.18
CA PHE A 309 2.62 -0.02 0.41
C PHE A 309 1.16 0.12 -0.01
N LEU A 310 0.76 1.30 -0.50
CA LEU A 310 -0.57 1.59 -1.04
C LEU A 310 -0.45 2.02 -2.49
N ASP A 311 -1.25 1.38 -3.35
CA ASP A 311 -1.29 1.70 -4.77
C ASP A 311 -1.95 3.08 -4.99
N HIS A 312 -3.19 3.22 -4.51
CA HIS A 312 -4.06 4.37 -4.75
C HIS A 312 -4.07 5.38 -3.60
N LYS A 313 -2.90 5.97 -3.30
CA LYS A 313 -2.82 7.13 -2.40
C LYS A 313 -2.46 8.38 -3.21
N THR A 314 -3.44 9.26 -3.39
CA THR A 314 -3.33 10.47 -4.22
C THR A 314 -2.80 11.68 -3.45
N LEU A 315 -3.17 11.81 -2.18
CA LEU A 315 -2.77 12.92 -1.31
C LEU A 315 -1.65 12.51 -0.34
N TYR A 316 -0.47 13.09 -0.53
CA TYR A 316 0.71 12.85 0.31
C TYR A 316 1.46 14.13 0.73
N TYR A 317 1.27 15.26 0.03
CA TYR A 317 1.81 16.57 0.46
C TYR A 317 0.81 17.43 1.21
N ASP A 318 -0.45 17.38 0.79
CA ASP A 318 -1.53 18.06 1.47
C ASP A 318 -2.11 17.15 2.55
N VAL A 319 -1.71 17.43 3.79
CA VAL A 319 -2.08 16.66 4.99
C VAL A 319 -2.98 17.46 5.92
N ASP A 320 -3.18 18.75 5.63
CA ASP A 320 -3.93 19.68 6.48
C ASP A 320 -5.40 19.26 6.69
N PRO A 321 -6.11 18.69 5.70
CA PRO A 321 -7.50 18.22 5.85
C PRO A 321 -7.66 16.94 6.69
N PHE A 322 -6.57 16.28 7.09
CA PHE A 322 -6.61 14.95 7.68
C PHE A 322 -6.25 14.93 9.17
N LEU A 323 -6.93 14.07 9.90
CA LEU A 323 -6.48 13.50 11.16
C LEU A 323 -5.83 12.14 10.89
N PHE A 324 -4.77 11.84 11.64
CA PHE A 324 -4.08 10.57 11.60
C PHE A 324 -4.20 9.89 12.95
N TYR A 325 -4.72 8.67 12.95
CA TYR A 325 -4.84 7.82 14.13
C TYR A 325 -3.79 6.73 14.04
N VAL A 326 -2.75 6.88 14.85
CA VAL A 326 -1.52 6.11 14.76
C VAL A 326 -1.48 5.09 15.87
N MET A 327 -1.49 3.81 15.50
CA MET A 327 -1.36 2.71 16.42
C MET A 327 0.12 2.35 16.61
N THR A 328 0.51 2.23 17.87
CA THR A 328 1.86 1.89 18.28
C THR A 328 1.89 0.67 19.18
N HIS A 329 3.00 -0.06 19.13
CA HIS A 329 3.35 -1.07 20.12
C HIS A 329 4.38 -0.49 21.08
N ARG A 330 4.19 -0.72 22.37
CA ARG A 330 5.04 -0.20 23.44
C ARG A 330 6.17 -1.19 23.75
N ASP A 331 7.38 -0.68 23.81
CA ASP A 331 8.59 -1.38 24.24
C ASP A 331 9.33 -0.51 25.27
N GLU A 332 10.40 -1.02 25.87
CA GLU A 332 11.24 -0.28 26.83
C GLU A 332 11.84 1.00 26.23
N LYS A 333 12.04 1.02 24.90
CA LYS A 333 12.63 2.15 24.17
C LYS A 333 11.61 3.23 23.76
N GLY A 334 10.31 2.95 23.86
CA GLY A 334 9.26 3.87 23.45
C GLY A 334 8.10 3.20 22.72
N ASN A 335 7.38 3.99 21.93
CA ASN A 335 6.20 3.56 21.18
C ASN A 335 6.52 3.45 19.69
N HIS A 336 6.59 2.21 19.20
CA HIS A 336 6.96 1.87 17.84
C HIS A 336 5.73 1.85 16.93
N LEU A 337 5.80 2.54 15.79
CA LEU A 337 4.71 2.57 14.80
C LEU A 337 4.39 1.16 14.28
N THR A 338 3.13 0.75 14.39
CA THR A 338 2.64 -0.55 13.90
C THR A 338 1.76 -0.40 12.66
N GLY A 339 0.93 0.64 12.66
CA GLY A 339 0.00 0.96 11.58
C GLY A 339 -0.76 2.24 11.90
N TYR A 340 -1.53 2.72 10.93
CA TYR A 340 -2.34 3.92 11.11
C TYR A 340 -3.57 3.87 10.22
N PHE A 341 -4.52 4.75 10.51
CA PHE A 341 -5.48 5.20 9.51
C PHE A 341 -5.60 6.71 9.50
N SER A 342 -5.97 7.28 8.35
CA SER A 342 -6.31 8.70 8.22
C SER A 342 -7.82 8.87 8.10
N LYS A 343 -8.33 9.98 8.62
CA LYS A 343 -9.74 10.39 8.54
C LYS A 343 -9.79 11.85 8.12
N GLU A 344 -10.64 12.18 7.16
CA GLU A 344 -10.91 13.58 6.81
C GLU A 344 -11.57 14.29 7.99
N LYS A 345 -11.17 15.53 8.27
CA LYS A 345 -11.81 16.34 9.31
C LYS A 345 -13.28 16.61 8.98
N GLU A 346 -13.57 16.82 7.70
CA GLU A 346 -14.89 16.97 7.13
C GLU A 346 -14.98 16.10 5.88
N SER A 347 -15.75 15.02 5.96
CA SER A 347 -16.01 14.15 4.80
C SER A 347 -17.43 14.40 4.31
N ALA A 348 -17.57 14.78 3.03
CA ALA A 348 -18.88 15.03 2.41
C ALA A 348 -19.73 13.75 2.34
N GLU A 349 -19.08 12.61 2.12
CA GLU A 349 -19.73 11.29 2.02
C GLU A 349 -19.83 10.57 3.37
N GLY A 350 -19.34 11.19 4.45
CA GLY A 350 -19.39 10.61 5.79
C GLY A 350 -18.43 9.44 6.00
N TYR A 351 -17.32 9.39 5.26
CA TYR A 351 -16.31 8.36 5.46
C TYR A 351 -15.63 8.50 6.82
N ASN A 352 -15.55 7.40 7.57
CA ASN A 352 -14.85 7.37 8.85
C ASN A 352 -13.37 6.99 8.71
N LEU A 353 -12.97 6.56 7.51
CA LEU A 353 -11.61 6.15 7.20
C LEU A 353 -11.30 6.44 5.73
N ALA A 354 -10.18 7.13 5.48
CA ALA A 354 -9.68 7.44 4.13
C ALA A 354 -8.62 6.41 3.68
N CYS A 355 -7.49 6.36 4.38
CA CYS A 355 -6.45 5.37 4.15
C CYS A 355 -6.20 4.56 5.42
N ILE A 356 -5.93 3.27 5.27
CA ILE A 356 -5.51 2.38 6.36
C ILE A 356 -4.27 1.61 5.94
N LEU A 357 -3.31 1.50 6.84
CA LEU A 357 -2.11 0.70 6.61
C LEU A 357 -1.67 0.02 7.91
N THR A 358 -1.39 -1.27 7.82
CA THR A 358 -0.53 -1.98 8.77
C THR A 358 0.82 -2.19 8.09
N LEU A 359 1.92 -1.78 8.75
CA LEU A 359 3.24 -1.92 8.16
C LEU A 359 3.55 -3.41 7.88
N PRO A 360 4.28 -3.74 6.79
CA PRO A 360 4.46 -5.12 6.34
C PRO A 360 4.93 -6.10 7.43
N GLN A 361 5.89 -5.71 8.27
CA GLN A 361 6.44 -6.50 9.37
C GLN A 361 5.42 -6.84 10.48
N PHE A 362 4.29 -6.17 10.49
CA PHE A 362 3.20 -6.34 11.46
C PHE A 362 1.91 -6.87 10.83
N GLN A 363 1.89 -7.17 9.53
CA GLN A 363 0.71 -7.75 8.88
C GLN A 363 0.41 -9.16 9.40
N ARG A 364 -0.84 -9.61 9.25
CA ARG A 364 -1.36 -10.91 9.70
C ARG A 364 -1.27 -11.19 11.22
N LYS A 365 -0.96 -10.18 12.05
CA LYS A 365 -0.93 -10.26 13.53
C LYS A 365 -2.19 -9.70 14.22
N GLY A 366 -3.27 -9.50 13.46
CA GLY A 366 -4.54 -8.95 13.95
C GLY A 366 -4.61 -7.42 14.07
N TYR A 367 -3.51 -6.70 13.82
CA TYR A 367 -3.46 -5.24 13.92
C TYR A 367 -4.39 -4.48 12.96
N GLY A 368 -4.58 -4.99 11.73
CA GLY A 368 -5.55 -4.40 10.80
C GLY A 368 -6.99 -4.41 11.34
N ARG A 369 -7.38 -5.51 12.02
CA ARG A 369 -8.69 -5.61 12.68
C ARG A 369 -8.84 -4.59 13.80
N VAL A 370 -7.78 -4.37 14.59
CA VAL A 370 -7.77 -3.37 15.68
C VAL A 370 -7.92 -1.95 15.13
N LEU A 371 -7.24 -1.61 14.03
CA LEU A 371 -7.38 -0.31 13.37
C LEU A 371 -8.81 -0.07 12.87
N ILE A 372 -9.43 -1.07 12.22
CA ILE A 372 -10.84 -1.00 11.76
C ILE A 372 -11.79 -0.87 12.96
N GLN A 373 -11.58 -1.66 14.02
CA GLN A 373 -12.40 -1.57 15.22
C GLN A 373 -12.33 -0.16 15.81
N PHE A 374 -11.12 0.38 15.96
CA PHE A 374 -10.89 1.70 16.51
C PHE A 374 -11.59 2.80 15.68
N SER A 375 -11.59 2.72 14.34
CA SER A 375 -12.30 3.71 13.51
C SER A 375 -13.82 3.70 13.75
N TYR A 376 -14.41 2.52 13.97
CA TYR A 376 -15.84 2.41 14.32
C TYR A 376 -16.14 2.86 15.75
N GLU A 377 -15.26 2.62 16.72
CA GLU A 377 -15.45 3.15 18.08
C GLU A 377 -15.47 4.69 18.09
N LEU A 378 -14.64 5.35 17.26
CA LEU A 378 -14.73 6.80 17.09
C LEU A 378 -16.08 7.23 16.49
N SER A 379 -16.57 6.51 15.48
CA SER A 379 -17.90 6.77 14.88
C SER A 379 -19.04 6.62 15.91
N LYS A 380 -18.96 5.62 16.80
CA LYS A 380 -19.92 5.44 17.91
C LYS A 380 -19.89 6.62 18.87
N ILE A 381 -18.71 7.10 19.25
CA ILE A 381 -18.58 8.27 20.14
C ILE A 381 -19.11 9.55 19.46
N GLU A 382 -18.95 9.68 18.13
CA GLU A 382 -19.52 10.78 17.34
C GLU A 382 -21.05 10.69 17.18
N GLY A 383 -21.66 9.53 17.46
CA GLY A 383 -23.07 9.28 17.17
C GLY A 383 -23.38 9.26 15.66
N LYS A 384 -22.40 8.87 14.84
CA LYS A 384 -22.53 8.86 13.36
C LYS A 384 -22.30 7.45 12.82
N LEU A 385 -22.94 7.16 11.69
CA LEU A 385 -22.62 5.99 10.89
C LEU A 385 -21.39 6.27 10.04
N GLY A 386 -20.58 5.25 9.77
CA GLY A 386 -19.37 5.39 8.97
C GLY A 386 -19.12 4.20 8.05
N SER A 387 -18.43 4.48 6.94
CA SER A 387 -17.90 3.51 5.98
C SER A 387 -16.47 3.93 5.61
N PRO A 388 -15.60 3.01 5.17
CA PRO A 388 -14.33 3.39 4.55
C PRO A 388 -14.54 4.03 3.17
N GLU A 389 -13.59 4.90 2.80
CA GLU A 389 -13.47 5.48 1.46
C GLU A 389 -13.29 4.38 0.40
N LYS A 390 -13.92 4.57 -0.76
CA LYS A 390 -13.90 3.65 -1.90
C LYS A 390 -13.11 4.27 -3.06
N PRO A 391 -12.35 3.49 -3.86
CA PRO A 391 -12.24 2.03 -3.85
C PRO A 391 -11.28 1.49 -2.77
N LEU A 392 -11.66 0.38 -2.15
CA LEU A 392 -10.80 -0.35 -1.20
C LEU A 392 -9.75 -1.20 -1.94
N SER A 393 -8.56 -1.33 -1.36
CA SER A 393 -7.60 -2.35 -1.79
C SER A 393 -8.13 -3.76 -1.50
N ASP A 394 -7.71 -4.77 -2.25
CA ASP A 394 -8.17 -6.16 -2.07
C ASP A 394 -7.97 -6.68 -0.64
N LEU A 395 -6.80 -6.38 -0.05
CA LEU A 395 -6.50 -6.74 1.33
C LEU A 395 -7.40 -5.97 2.32
N GLY A 396 -7.66 -4.69 2.03
CA GLY A 396 -8.59 -3.86 2.80
C GLY A 396 -10.00 -4.43 2.77
N LEU A 397 -10.53 -4.72 1.57
CA LEU A 397 -11.87 -5.26 1.37
C LEU A 397 -12.07 -6.60 2.10
N LEU A 398 -11.11 -7.52 2.01
CA LEU A 398 -11.16 -8.78 2.75
C LEU A 398 -11.19 -8.56 4.27
N SER A 399 -10.39 -7.62 4.76
CA SER A 399 -10.32 -7.28 6.20
C SER A 399 -11.63 -6.68 6.70
N TYR A 400 -12.23 -5.76 5.93
CA TYR A 400 -13.52 -5.15 6.25
C TYR A 400 -14.67 -6.16 6.20
N ARG A 401 -14.76 -6.99 5.16
CA ARG A 401 -15.78 -8.05 5.06
C ARG A 401 -15.72 -9.01 6.24
N GLN A 402 -14.52 -9.46 6.62
CA GLN A 402 -14.36 -10.30 7.79
C GLN A 402 -14.80 -9.59 9.07
N TYR A 403 -14.39 -8.33 9.27
CA TYR A 403 -14.77 -7.54 10.43
C TYR A 403 -16.29 -7.36 10.52
N TRP A 404 -16.95 -6.95 9.43
CA TRP A 404 -18.40 -6.77 9.40
C TRP A 404 -19.16 -8.06 9.68
N THR A 405 -18.77 -9.15 9.02
CA THR A 405 -19.41 -10.46 9.19
C THR A 405 -19.35 -10.90 10.65
N GLU A 406 -18.17 -10.85 11.27
CA GLU A 406 -18.00 -11.28 12.66
C GLU A 406 -18.86 -10.45 13.62
N ASN A 407 -18.82 -9.12 13.52
CA ASN A 407 -19.56 -8.25 14.43
C ASN A 407 -21.09 -8.32 14.23
N ILE A 408 -21.56 -8.48 12.98
CA ILE A 408 -22.99 -8.66 12.69
C ILE A 408 -23.48 -9.98 13.25
N VAL A 409 -22.75 -11.08 13.04
CA VAL A 409 -23.12 -12.40 13.60
C VAL A 409 -23.13 -12.35 15.12
N ASP A 410 -22.10 -11.77 15.75
CA ASP A 410 -22.04 -11.66 17.21
C ASP A 410 -23.22 -10.88 17.78
N LEU A 411 -23.62 -9.78 17.13
CA LEU A 411 -24.77 -8.97 17.53
C LEU A 411 -26.10 -9.72 17.34
N LEU A 412 -26.29 -10.37 16.20
CA LEU A 412 -27.52 -11.11 15.88
C LEU A 412 -27.75 -12.29 16.83
N VAL A 413 -26.69 -13.03 17.21
CA VAL A 413 -26.83 -14.09 18.19
C VAL A 413 -27.23 -13.54 19.55
N GLY A 414 -26.69 -12.39 19.96
CA GLY A 414 -27.10 -11.73 21.20
C GLY A 414 -28.56 -11.29 21.20
N PHE A 415 -29.10 -10.83 20.07
CA PHE A 415 -30.53 -10.54 19.92
C PHE A 415 -31.39 -11.81 19.97
N ASN A 416 -30.93 -12.89 19.33
CA ASN A 416 -31.62 -14.18 19.34
C ASN A 416 -31.68 -14.80 20.75
N GLU A 417 -30.62 -14.66 21.55
CA GLU A 417 -30.59 -15.09 22.96
C GLU A 417 -31.58 -14.30 23.83
N ARG A 418 -31.90 -13.05 23.46
CA ARG A 418 -32.87 -12.19 24.16
C ARG A 418 -34.29 -12.26 23.58
N ASP A 419 -34.52 -13.04 22.52
CA ASP A 419 -35.78 -13.10 21.75
C ASP A 419 -36.26 -11.71 21.27
N GLU A 420 -35.32 -10.84 20.92
CA GLU A 420 -35.58 -9.47 20.48
C GLU A 420 -35.62 -9.36 18.95
N LYS A 421 -36.58 -8.58 18.43
CA LYS A 421 -36.64 -8.27 17.00
C LYS A 421 -35.52 -7.31 16.62
N CYS A 422 -34.79 -7.64 15.56
CA CYS A 422 -33.69 -6.83 15.03
C CYS A 422 -34.02 -6.32 13.62
N SER A 423 -33.83 -5.02 13.36
CA SER A 423 -33.90 -4.42 12.02
C SER A 423 -32.51 -4.05 11.51
N ILE A 424 -32.39 -3.76 10.21
CA ILE A 424 -31.11 -3.34 9.60
C ILE A 424 -30.62 -2.03 10.23
N GLU A 425 -31.54 -1.12 10.53
CA GLU A 425 -31.26 0.17 11.18
C GLU A 425 -30.73 -0.01 12.59
N THR A 426 -31.28 -0.95 13.37
CA THR A 426 -30.78 -1.28 14.71
C THR A 426 -29.36 -1.82 14.66
N ILE A 427 -29.03 -2.68 13.68
CA ILE A 427 -27.67 -3.20 13.48
C ILE A 427 -26.72 -2.07 13.10
N ALA A 428 -27.12 -1.24 12.14
CA ALA A 428 -26.35 -0.09 11.67
C ALA A 428 -26.01 0.86 12.82
N ALA A 429 -27.01 1.23 13.62
CA ALA A 429 -26.84 2.11 14.78
C ALA A 429 -25.93 1.49 15.86
N SER A 430 -26.11 0.19 16.16
CA SER A 430 -25.32 -0.50 17.21
C SER A 430 -23.85 -0.66 16.83
N LEU A 431 -23.56 -0.89 15.55
CA LEU A 431 -22.20 -1.11 15.05
C LEU A 431 -21.56 0.16 14.46
N ALA A 432 -22.28 1.28 14.43
CA ALA A 432 -21.92 2.52 13.71
C ALA A 432 -21.54 2.28 12.23
N MET A 433 -22.18 1.29 11.60
CA MET A 433 -22.02 0.96 10.19
C MET A 433 -23.10 1.62 9.35
N THR A 434 -22.82 1.92 8.08
CA THR A 434 -23.88 2.35 7.17
C THR A 434 -24.89 1.23 6.94
N THR A 435 -26.16 1.60 6.72
CA THR A 435 -27.21 0.62 6.39
C THR A 435 -26.87 -0.17 5.13
N GLN A 436 -26.23 0.46 4.15
CA GLN A 436 -25.76 -0.18 2.94
C GLN A 436 -24.70 -1.26 3.21
N ASP A 437 -23.71 -1.00 4.07
CA ASP A 437 -22.68 -2.00 4.39
C ASP A 437 -23.28 -3.19 5.16
N VAL A 438 -24.25 -2.93 6.05
CA VAL A 438 -24.99 -3.99 6.74
C VAL A 438 -25.80 -4.82 5.75
N GLU A 439 -26.57 -4.17 4.87
CA GLU A 439 -27.39 -4.86 3.86
C GLU A 439 -26.53 -5.71 2.92
N HIS A 440 -25.46 -5.15 2.36
CA HIS A 440 -24.53 -5.89 1.50
C HIS A 440 -23.92 -7.08 2.22
N THR A 441 -23.53 -6.92 3.49
CA THR A 441 -22.96 -8.03 4.28
C THR A 441 -24.00 -9.12 4.52
N LEU A 442 -25.23 -8.76 4.89
CA LEU A 442 -26.31 -9.73 5.10
C LEU A 442 -26.67 -10.49 3.81
N GLN A 443 -26.66 -9.81 2.65
CA GLN A 443 -26.88 -10.43 1.34
C GLN A 443 -25.74 -11.39 0.98
N ALA A 444 -24.49 -10.97 1.13
CA ALA A 444 -23.31 -11.79 0.83
C ALA A 444 -23.27 -13.07 1.69
N MET A 445 -23.73 -12.97 2.95
CA MET A 445 -23.80 -14.11 3.88
C MET A 445 -25.09 -14.92 3.76
N LYS A 446 -25.98 -14.60 2.80
CA LYS A 446 -27.28 -15.24 2.57
C LYS A 446 -28.17 -15.27 3.83
N MET A 447 -28.09 -14.22 4.65
CA MET A 447 -28.89 -14.09 5.88
C MET A 447 -30.26 -13.43 5.65
N GLN A 448 -30.48 -12.80 4.50
CA GLN A 448 -31.77 -12.19 4.17
C GLN A 448 -32.67 -13.21 3.47
N VAL A 449 -33.79 -13.56 4.11
CA VAL A 449 -34.80 -14.47 3.55
C VAL A 449 -36.14 -13.75 3.47
N TYR A 450 -36.77 -13.79 2.30
CA TYR A 450 -38.12 -13.28 2.12
C TYR A 450 -39.13 -14.40 2.41
N HIS A 451 -39.96 -14.23 3.45
CA HIS A 451 -40.94 -15.24 3.84
C HIS A 451 -42.25 -14.59 4.27
N LYS A 452 -43.38 -15.03 3.69
CA LYS A 452 -44.74 -14.53 3.99
C LYS A 452 -44.88 -13.00 3.88
N ASN A 453 -44.34 -12.42 2.81
CA ASN A 453 -44.30 -10.97 2.56
C ASN A 453 -43.50 -10.13 3.58
N GLU A 454 -42.63 -10.77 4.36
CA GLU A 454 -41.74 -10.09 5.29
C GLU A 454 -40.27 -10.47 5.02
N HIS A 455 -39.37 -9.49 5.18
CA HIS A 455 -37.93 -9.74 5.21
C HIS A 455 -37.54 -10.24 6.60
N LYS A 456 -36.93 -11.42 6.66
CA LYS A 456 -36.42 -12.03 7.89
C LYS A 456 -34.91 -12.20 7.80
N ILE A 457 -34.25 -11.94 8.93
CA ILE A 457 -32.83 -12.21 9.10
C ILE A 457 -32.71 -13.61 9.71
N VAL A 458 -32.07 -14.53 8.99
CA VAL A 458 -31.81 -15.89 9.42
C VAL A 458 -30.30 -16.08 9.49
N ILE A 459 -29.80 -16.74 10.54
CA ILE A 459 -28.37 -17.03 10.71
C ILE A 459 -28.12 -18.47 10.22
N PRO A 460 -27.36 -18.68 9.13
CA PRO A 460 -26.93 -20.01 8.73
C PRO A 460 -26.08 -20.71 9.80
N GLU A 461 -26.32 -22.00 10.02
CA GLU A 461 -25.58 -22.82 11.01
C GLU A 461 -24.06 -22.79 10.80
N ALA A 462 -23.61 -22.77 9.54
CA ALA A 462 -22.19 -22.67 9.20
C ALA A 462 -21.51 -21.44 9.83
N LEU A 463 -22.25 -20.35 10.02
CA LEU A 463 -21.73 -19.11 10.61
C LEU A 463 -21.70 -19.14 12.12
N LEU A 464 -22.59 -19.91 12.75
CA LEU A 464 -22.52 -20.20 14.19
C LEU A 464 -21.25 -21.02 14.49
N VAL A 465 -20.98 -22.07 13.70
CA VAL A 465 -19.75 -22.86 13.83
C VAL A 465 -18.50 -21.99 13.58
N ALA A 466 -18.53 -21.12 12.57
CA ALA A 466 -17.42 -20.22 12.26
C ALA A 466 -17.17 -19.18 13.37
N ARG A 467 -18.23 -18.70 14.02
CA ARG A 467 -18.18 -17.80 15.17
C ARG A 467 -17.52 -18.49 16.37
N GLU A 468 -17.94 -19.71 16.71
CA GLU A 468 -17.35 -20.43 17.85
C GLU A 468 -15.86 -20.73 17.65
N LYS A 469 -15.47 -21.15 16.44
CA LYS A 469 -14.05 -21.27 16.05
C LYS A 469 -13.30 -19.94 16.15
N SER A 470 -13.99 -18.83 15.91
CA SER A 470 -13.43 -17.48 15.97
C SER A 470 -13.25 -16.98 17.39
N LYS A 471 -14.20 -17.28 18.30
CA LYS A 471 -14.13 -16.98 19.73
C LYS A 471 -13.04 -17.75 20.46
N ALA A 472 -12.77 -18.98 20.04
CA ALA A 472 -11.68 -19.79 20.60
C ALA A 472 -10.28 -19.17 20.38
N LYS A 473 -10.14 -18.23 19.45
CA LYS A 473 -8.87 -17.54 19.18
C LYS A 473 -8.71 -16.34 20.11
N VAL A 474 -7.57 -16.26 20.81
CA VAL A 474 -7.19 -15.05 21.55
C VAL A 474 -6.97 -13.91 20.56
N ARG A 475 -7.80 -12.87 20.67
CA ARG A 475 -7.81 -11.73 19.75
C ARG A 475 -7.47 -10.46 20.51
N LYS A 476 -6.80 -9.55 19.82
CA LYS A 476 -6.64 -8.17 20.28
C LYS A 476 -7.95 -7.43 19.99
N ILE A 477 -8.59 -6.95 21.06
CA ILE A 477 -9.86 -6.23 21.01
C ILE A 477 -9.61 -4.85 21.59
N VAL A 478 -10.22 -3.82 20.98
CA VAL A 478 -10.22 -2.46 21.54
C VAL A 478 -11.25 -2.41 22.67
N GLU A 479 -10.84 -1.95 23.84
CA GLU A 479 -11.73 -1.72 24.98
C GLU A 479 -12.30 -0.29 24.90
N PRO A 480 -13.61 -0.10 24.63
CA PRO A 480 -14.16 1.23 24.39
C PRO A 480 -13.99 2.18 25.59
N GLU A 481 -14.03 1.65 26.81
CA GLU A 481 -13.89 2.41 28.06
C GLU A 481 -12.52 3.09 28.22
N ARG A 482 -11.48 2.59 27.53
CA ARG A 482 -10.14 3.17 27.57
C ARG A 482 -9.91 4.27 26.54
N ILE A 483 -10.91 4.54 25.69
CA ILE A 483 -10.85 5.62 24.70
C ILE A 483 -11.16 6.94 25.40
N GLN A 484 -10.12 7.74 25.62
CA GLN A 484 -10.22 9.08 26.19
C GLN A 484 -10.24 10.10 25.06
N TRP A 485 -11.39 10.18 24.37
CA TRP A 485 -11.53 11.02 23.19
C TRP A 485 -12.89 11.72 23.17
N LYS A 486 -12.90 12.94 22.62
CA LYS A 486 -14.10 13.71 22.35
C LYS A 486 -14.03 14.20 20.91
N PRO A 487 -15.16 14.24 20.17
CA PRO A 487 -15.18 14.73 18.81
C PRO A 487 -14.57 16.13 18.70
N PRO A 488 -13.54 16.33 17.85
CA PRO A 488 -12.91 17.62 17.68
C PRO A 488 -13.88 18.60 17.02
N VAL A 489 -13.99 19.80 17.60
CA VAL A 489 -14.78 20.90 17.05
C VAL A 489 -13.88 21.78 16.20
N PHE A 490 -13.96 21.63 14.88
CA PHE A 490 -13.21 22.48 13.95
C PHE A 490 -13.92 23.83 13.80
N THR A 491 -13.20 24.94 13.97
CA THR A 491 -13.70 26.31 13.69
C THR A 491 -13.55 26.63 12.20
N ALA A 492 -14.34 27.56 11.65
CA ALA A 492 -14.31 27.89 10.21
C ALA A 492 -12.91 28.20 9.64
N ALA A 493 -12.02 28.81 10.43
CA ALA A 493 -10.63 29.09 10.03
C ALA A 493 -9.71 27.85 9.97
N SER A 494 -10.12 26.76 10.64
CA SER A 494 -9.49 25.44 10.51
C SER A 494 -10.06 24.61 9.35
N ARG A 495 -11.12 25.09 8.69
CA ARG A 495 -11.89 24.39 7.64
C ARG A 495 -11.51 24.77 6.20
N THR A 496 -10.71 25.81 5.98
CA THR A 496 -10.36 26.25 4.62
C THR A 496 -9.16 25.49 4.07
N TRP A 497 -9.35 24.82 2.93
CA TRP A 497 -8.26 24.48 2.01
C TRP A 497 -7.49 25.77 1.72
N GLY A 498 -6.16 25.76 1.83
CA GLY A 498 -5.35 26.92 1.46
C GLY A 498 -5.27 26.99 -0.06
N TRP A 499 -6.09 27.85 -0.68
CA TRP A 499 -6.02 28.21 -2.09
C TRP A 499 -4.95 29.27 -2.33
#